data_AF-A0AAD7ADM9-F1
#
_entry.id   AF-A0AAD7ADM9-F1
#
_cell.length_a   1.000
_cell.length_b   1.000
_cell.length_c   1.000
_cell.angle_alpha   90.00
_cell.angle_beta   90.00
_cell.angle_gamma   90.00
#
_symmetry.space_group_name_H-M   'P 1'
#
loop_
_entity.id
_entity.type
_entity.pdbx_description
1 polymer ?
#
loop_
_entity_poly.entity_id
_entity_poly.type
_entity_poly.pdbx_seq_one_letter_code
_entity_poly.pdbx_strand_id
1 'polypeptide(L)'
;IASFENEIDALASQTSTLAELRDRECAAGAALRFLIAPIRTIPVELLAEIFVLTIRESSHIQDAFAVSHVCCHWRQIANNTPRLW
;
A
#
# COMPACT_ATOMS: atom_id res chain seq x y z
N ILE A 1 43.14 6.99 11.23
CA ILE A 1 42.35 8.00 10.49
C ILE A 1 42.06 7.48 9.09
N ALA A 2 43.07 7.30 8.22
CA ALA A 2 42.90 6.71 6.87
C ALA A 2 42.18 5.34 6.81
N SER A 3 42.42 4.44 7.77
CA SER A 3 41.72 3.13 7.81
C SER A 3 40.21 3.27 8.06
N PHE A 4 39.79 4.25 8.84
CA PHE A 4 38.37 4.46 9.14
C PHE A 4 37.68 5.22 8.01
N GLU A 5 38.38 6.12 7.34
CA GLU A 5 37.89 6.82 6.14
C GLU A 5 37.59 5.81 5.01
N ASN A 6 38.52 4.88 4.75
CA ASN A 6 38.30 3.81 3.77
C ASN A 6 37.09 2.91 4.13
N GLU A 7 36.84 2.68 5.42
CA GLU A 7 35.73 1.85 5.88
C GLU A 7 34.39 2.59 5.79
N ILE A 8 34.37 3.90 6.06
CA ILE A 8 33.22 4.77 5.83
C ILE A 8 32.87 4.81 4.34
N ASP A 9 33.87 4.98 3.47
CA ASP A 9 33.66 5.02 2.02
C ASP A 9 33.16 3.67 1.49
N ALA A 10 33.71 2.56 1.99
CA ALA A 10 33.26 1.22 1.64
C ALA A 10 31.80 0.97 2.05
N LEU A 11 31.41 1.37 3.27
CA LEU A 11 30.04 1.23 3.77
C LEU A 11 29.06 2.15 3.01
N ALA A 12 29.46 3.38 2.69
CA ALA A 12 28.65 4.28 1.87
C ALA A 12 28.40 3.69 0.48
N SER A 13 29.44 3.11 -0.16
CA SER A 13 29.33 2.44 -1.45
C SER A 13 28.40 1.22 -1.39
N GLN A 14 28.49 0.41 -0.33
CA GLN A 14 27.57 -0.72 -0.12
C GLN A 14 26.12 -0.24 0.06
N THR A 15 25.92 0.84 0.81
CA THR A 15 24.60 1.42 1.06
C THR A 15 23.97 1.94 -0.24
N SER A 16 24.74 2.61 -1.09
CA SER A 16 24.27 3.05 -2.42
C SER A 16 23.87 1.87 -3.30
N THR A 17 24.71 0.84 -3.35
CA THR A 17 24.46 -0.37 -4.16
C THR A 17 23.17 -1.08 -3.73
N LEU A 18 22.97 -1.24 -2.42
CA LEU A 18 21.75 -1.85 -1.88
C LEU A 18 20.50 -0.98 -2.09
N ALA A 19 20.63 0.35 -2.01
CA ALA A 19 19.54 1.27 -2.30
C ALA A 19 19.12 1.19 -3.77
N GLU A 20 20.06 1.16 -4.70
CA GLU A 20 19.80 0.99 -6.14
C GLU A 20 19.10 -0.34 -6.44
N LEU A 21 19.56 -1.43 -5.82
CA LEU A 21 18.93 -2.74 -5.97
C LEU A 21 17.49 -2.70 -5.45
N ARG A 22 17.27 -2.16 -4.24
CA ARG A 22 15.93 -2.00 -3.68
C ARG A 22 15.02 -1.19 -4.61
N ASP A 23 15.51 -0.07 -5.12
CA ASP A 23 14.72 0.83 -5.96
C ASP A 23 14.34 0.15 -7.28
N ARG A 24 15.23 -0.67 -7.85
CA ARG A 24 14.95 -1.51 -9.02
C ARG A 24 13.85 -2.53 -8.74
N GLU A 25 13.95 -3.27 -7.63
CA GLU A 25 12.94 -4.27 -7.26
C GLU A 25 11.59 -3.60 -6.92
N CYS A 26 11.61 -2.43 -6.25
CA CYS A 26 10.41 -1.64 -5.98
C CYS A 26 9.73 -1.15 -7.26
N ALA A 27 10.50 -0.74 -8.27
CA ALA A 27 9.99 -0.30 -9.58
C ALA A 27 9.39 -1.46 -10.37
N ALA A 28 10.05 -2.62 -10.38
CA ALA A 28 9.50 -3.84 -11.00
C ALA A 28 8.18 -4.26 -10.33
N GLY A 29 8.13 -4.22 -9.00
CA GLY A 29 6.90 -4.44 -8.25
C GLY A 29 5.82 -3.40 -8.59
N ALA A 30 6.19 -2.14 -8.84
CA ALA A 30 5.26 -1.08 -9.22
C ALA A 30 4.49 -1.36 -10.49
N ALA A 31 5.20 -1.82 -11.53
CA ALA A 31 4.58 -2.16 -12.80
C ALA A 31 3.55 -3.30 -12.66
N LEU A 32 3.85 -4.28 -11.79
CA LEU A 32 2.96 -5.42 -11.53
C LEU A 32 1.81 -5.10 -10.58
N ARG A 33 1.90 -4.03 -9.77
CA ARG A 33 0.85 -3.68 -8.79
C ARG A 33 -0.53 -3.48 -9.43
N PHE A 34 -0.57 -2.94 -10.65
CA PHE A 34 -1.81 -2.70 -11.39
C PHE A 34 -2.39 -3.97 -12.02
N LEU A 35 -1.51 -4.88 -12.46
CA LEU A 35 -1.91 -6.18 -13.02
C LEU A 35 -2.49 -7.11 -11.96
N ILE A 36 -1.92 -7.10 -10.75
CA ILE A 36 -2.29 -8.04 -9.69
C ILE A 36 -3.53 -7.57 -8.91
N ALA A 37 -3.77 -6.26 -8.82
CA ALA A 37 -4.96 -5.74 -8.14
C ALA A 37 -5.50 -4.49 -8.84
N PRO A 38 -6.29 -4.66 -9.92
CA PRO A 38 -6.91 -3.56 -10.66
C PRO A 38 -7.71 -2.61 -9.75
N ILE A 39 -8.28 -3.13 -8.67
CA ILE A 39 -9.01 -2.36 -7.65
C ILE A 39 -8.22 -1.19 -7.04
N ARG A 40 -6.87 -1.21 -7.12
CA ARG A 40 -5.99 -0.12 -6.65
C ARG A 40 -5.90 1.07 -7.62
N THR A 41 -6.43 0.94 -8.83
CA THR A 41 -6.49 2.03 -9.84
C THR A 41 -7.82 2.75 -9.85
N ILE A 42 -8.81 2.23 -9.13
CA ILE A 42 -10.15 2.78 -9.09
C ILE A 42 -10.10 4.10 -8.28
N PRO A 43 -10.72 5.19 -8.79
CA PRO A 43 -10.93 6.41 -8.02
C PRO A 43 -11.54 6.12 -6.64
N VAL A 44 -11.12 6.87 -5.64
CA VAL A 44 -11.50 6.61 -4.24
C VAL A 44 -13.01 6.66 -4.04
N GLU A 45 -13.70 7.52 -4.78
CA GLU A 45 -15.16 7.71 -4.74
C GLU A 45 -15.87 6.45 -5.25
N LEU A 46 -15.37 5.86 -6.34
CA LEU A 46 -15.95 4.64 -6.90
C LEU A 46 -15.66 3.43 -6.00
N LEU A 47 -14.48 3.38 -5.38
CA LEU A 47 -14.15 2.32 -4.43
C LEU A 47 -15.04 2.41 -3.18
N ALA A 48 -15.36 3.61 -2.70
CA ALA A 48 -16.29 3.82 -1.60
C ALA A 48 -17.72 3.36 -1.95
N GLU A 49 -18.23 3.66 -3.15
CA GLU A 49 -19.54 3.15 -3.59
C GLU A 49 -19.56 1.62 -3.69
N ILE A 50 -18.50 1.01 -4.21
CA ILE A 50 -18.37 -0.46 -4.24
C ILE A 50 -18.50 -1.02 -2.81
N PHE A 51 -17.81 -0.42 -1.84
CA PHE A 51 -17.90 -0.87 -0.46
C PHE A 51 -19.32 -0.82 0.08
N VAL A 52 -20.03 0.31 -0.11
CA VAL A 52 -21.42 0.45 0.34
C VAL A 52 -22.34 -0.61 -0.30
N LEU A 53 -22.13 -0.92 -1.58
CA LEU A 53 -22.89 -1.96 -2.29
C LEU A 53 -22.59 -3.39 -1.83
N THR A 54 -21.42 -3.63 -1.23
CA THR A 54 -21.04 -4.96 -0.73
C THR A 54 -21.59 -5.30 0.65
N ILE A 55 -22.12 -4.31 1.38
CA ILE A 55 -22.63 -4.52 2.72
C ILE A 55 -24.04 -5.10 2.67
N ARG A 56 -24.29 -6.14 3.46
CA ARG A 56 -25.63 -6.70 3.64
C ARG A 56 -26.30 -6.09 4.87
N GLU A 57 -27.58 -5.74 4.75
CA GLU A 57 -28.36 -5.15 5.87
C GLU A 57 -28.29 -6.01 7.15
N SER A 58 -28.31 -7.34 7.02
CA SER A 58 -28.27 -8.27 8.15
C SER A 58 -26.90 -8.35 8.86
N SER A 59 -25.81 -7.92 8.22
CA SER A 59 -24.44 -8.03 8.72
C SER A 59 -23.64 -6.73 8.56
N HIS A 60 -24.36 -5.59 8.60
CA HIS A 60 -23.84 -4.28 8.17
C HIS A 60 -22.47 -3.93 8.77
N ILE A 61 -22.38 -4.00 10.11
CA ILE A 61 -21.17 -3.68 10.86
C ILE A 61 -20.04 -4.67 10.55
N GLN A 62 -20.34 -5.97 10.45
CA GLN A 62 -19.32 -7.00 10.23
C GLN A 62 -18.69 -6.86 8.84
N ASP A 63 -19.51 -6.61 7.81
CA ASP A 63 -19.03 -6.40 6.44
C ASP A 63 -18.20 -5.10 6.35
N ALA A 64 -18.61 -4.01 7.02
CA ALA A 64 -17.85 -2.76 7.10
C ALA A 64 -16.48 -2.95 7.80
N PHE A 65 -16.43 -3.72 8.88
CA PHE A 65 -15.18 -4.09 9.53
C PHE A 65 -14.29 -4.96 8.62
N ALA A 66 -14.86 -5.93 7.91
CA ALA A 66 -14.10 -6.78 7.00
C ALA A 66 -13.39 -5.94 5.91
N VAL A 67 -14.11 -4.99 5.30
CA VAL A 67 -13.56 -4.09 4.27
C VAL A 67 -12.47 -3.17 4.85
N SER A 68 -12.68 -2.57 6.03
CA SER A 68 -11.69 -1.68 6.66
C SER A 68 -10.42 -2.38 7.15
N HIS A 69 -10.41 -3.71 7.22
CA HIS A 69 -9.27 -4.52 7.66
C HIS A 69 -8.41 -5.10 6.52
N VAL A 70 -8.76 -4.87 5.25
CA VAL A 70 -7.99 -5.39 4.10
C VAL A 70 -6.59 -4.76 4.01
N CYS A 71 -6.50 -3.42 4.11
CA CYS A 71 -5.23 -2.69 4.13
C CYS A 71 -5.41 -1.27 4.70
N CYS A 72 -4.31 -0.55 4.92
CA CYS A 72 -4.36 0.83 5.43
C CYS A 72 -5.13 1.79 4.51
N HIS A 73 -5.02 1.63 3.19
CA HIS A 73 -5.74 2.47 2.23
C HIS A 73 -7.26 2.23 2.31
N TRP A 74 -7.69 0.96 2.32
CA TRP A 74 -9.12 0.61 2.44
C TRP A 74 -9.71 1.08 3.78
N ARG A 75 -8.93 0.99 4.87
CA ARG A 75 -9.33 1.54 6.17
C ARG A 75 -9.60 3.04 6.12
N GLN A 76 -8.72 3.79 5.47
CA GLN A 76 -8.89 5.25 5.33
C GLN A 76 -10.17 5.57 4.56
N ILE A 77 -10.45 4.85 3.47
CA ILE A 77 -11.68 5.02 2.69
C ILE A 77 -12.92 4.68 3.52
N ALA A 78 -12.89 3.55 4.23
CA ALA A 78 -14.01 3.11 5.05
C ALA A 78 -14.34 4.11 6.17
N ASN A 79 -13.33 4.66 6.84
CA ASN A 79 -13.50 5.67 7.87
C ASN A 79 -14.02 7.00 7.32
N ASN A 80 -13.69 7.34 6.07
CA ASN A 80 -14.14 8.57 5.40
C ASN A 80 -15.49 8.42 4.68
N THR A 81 -16.13 7.25 4.76
CA THR A 81 -17.41 6.98 4.10
C THR A 81 -18.49 6.69 5.15
N PRO A 82 -19.21 7.71 5.65
CA PRO A 82 -20.20 7.53 6.72
C PRO A 82 -21.31 6.51 6.39
N ARG A 83 -21.64 6.34 5.10
CA ARG A 83 -22.65 5.38 4.62
C ARG A 83 -22.28 3.90 4.86
N LEU A 84 -21.04 3.59 5.23
CA LEU A 84 -20.58 2.24 5.58
C LEU A 84 -20.93 1.83 7.02
N TRP A 85 -21.33 2.77 7.87
CA TRP A 85 -21.56 2.56 9.31
C TRP A 85 -23.02 2.73 9.66
#